data_AF-A0A347UE82-F1
#
_entry.id   AF-A0A347UE82-F1
#
_cell.length_a   1.000
_cell.length_b   1.000
_cell.length_c   1.000
_cell.angle_alpha   90.00
_cell.angle_beta   90.00
_cell.angle_gamma   90.00
#
_symmetry.space_group_name_H-M   'P 1'
#
loop_
_entity.id
_entity.type
_entity.pdbx_description
1 polymer ?
#
loop_
_entity_poly.entity_id
_entity_poly.type
_entity_poly.pdbx_seq_one_letter_code
_entity_poly.pdbx_strand_id
1 'polypeptide(L)' 'MSAKMTRRGFLATTAAASVVRSVPTLATRTGGRRILTLVYNKSMGMMRAIERIVH' A
#
# COMPACT_ATOMS: atom_id res chain seq x y z
N MET A 1 -40.54 11.83 -1.77
CA MET A 1 -39.80 11.61 -3.02
C MET A 1 -38.91 10.39 -2.84
N SER A 2 -39.32 9.21 -3.35
CA SER A 2 -38.51 7.98 -3.25
C SER A 2 -37.57 7.92 -4.44
N ALA A 3 -36.26 8.07 -4.20
CA ALA A 3 -35.25 7.87 -5.23
C ALA A 3 -35.24 6.38 -5.62
N LYS A 4 -35.87 6.01 -6.74
CA LYS A 4 -35.86 4.64 -7.25
C LYS A 4 -34.44 4.28 -7.67
N MET A 5 -33.72 3.56 -6.81
CA MET A 5 -32.39 3.06 -7.12
C MET A 5 -32.51 1.89 -8.11
N THR A 6 -31.96 2.08 -9.32
CA THR A 6 -31.90 0.99 -10.30
C THR A 6 -30.87 -0.04 -9.86
N ARG A 7 -31.06 -1.31 -10.24
CA ARG A 7 -30.09 -2.39 -9.95
C ARG A 7 -28.68 -2.02 -10.39
N ARG A 8 -28.55 -1.35 -11.54
CA ARG A 8 -27.28 -0.84 -12.06
C ARG A 8 -26.71 0.29 -11.22
N GLY A 9 -27.56 1.23 -10.77
CA GLY A 9 -27.17 2.32 -9.87
C GLY A 9 -26.59 1.79 -8.57
N PHE A 10 -27.25 0.82 -7.94
CA PHE A 10 -26.77 0.19 -6.72
C PHE A 10 -25.41 -0.51 -6.88
N LEU A 11 -25.23 -1.24 -7.99
CA LEU A 11 -23.95 -1.90 -8.28
C LEU A 11 -22.84 -0.89 -8.52
N ALA A 12 -23.11 0.17 -9.28
CA ALA A 12 -22.15 1.23 -9.55
C ALA A 12 -21.73 1.98 -8.26
N THR A 13 -22.69 2.33 -7.40
CA THR A 13 -22.39 3.03 -6.15
C THR A 13 -21.61 2.15 -5.17
N THR A 14 -21.96 0.86 -5.08
CA THR A 14 -21.25 -0.07 -4.19
C THR A 14 -19.83 -0.33 -4.66
N ALA A 15 -19.62 -0.48 -5.98
CA ALA A 15 -18.29 -0.62 -6.56
C ALA A 15 -17.45 0.65 -6.39
N ALA A 16 -18.03 1.84 -6.59
CA ALA A 16 -17.32 3.10 -6.37
C ALA A 16 -16.91 3.26 -4.91
N ALA A 17 -17.81 2.96 -3.96
CA ALA A 17 -17.52 3.03 -2.53
C ALA A 17 -16.40 2.07 -2.10
N SER A 18 -16.36 0.85 -2.66
CA SER A 18 -15.31 -0.12 -2.35
C SER A 18 -13.95 0.30 -2.91
N VAL A 19 -13.91 0.89 -4.11
CA VAL A 19 -12.70 1.45 -4.71
C VAL A 19 -12.17 2.61 -3.87
N VAL A 20 -13.01 3.59 -3.52
CA VAL A 20 -12.61 4.75 -2.69
C VAL A 20 -11.98 4.31 -1.37
N ARG A 21 -12.49 3.25 -0.74
CA ARG A 21 -11.95 2.70 0.50
C ARG A 21 -10.63 1.95 0.33
N SER A 22 -10.45 1.23 -0.78
CA SER A 22 -9.32 0.32 -0.99
C SER A 22 -8.11 0.99 -1.65
N VAL A 23 -8.32 2.02 -2.47
CA VAL A 23 -7.24 2.75 -3.17
C VAL A 23 -6.14 3.25 -2.23
N PRO A 24 -6.41 3.90 -1.07
CA PRO A 24 -5.35 4.34 -0.17
C PRO A 24 -4.50 3.18 0.36
N THR A 25 -5.12 2.03 0.66
CA THR A 25 -4.41 0.84 1.15
C THR A 25 -3.55 0.19 0.08
N LEU A 26 -3.94 0.27 -1.20
CA LEU A 26 -3.12 -0.21 -2.30
C LEU A 26 -1.98 0.77 -2.60
N ALA A 27 -2.27 2.07 -2.66
CA ALA A 27 -1.27 3.10 -2.93
C ALA A 27 -0.13 3.08 -1.90
N THR A 28 -0.47 2.92 -0.61
CA THR A 28 0.51 2.84 0.48
C THR A 28 1.34 1.55 0.50
N ARG A 29 0.87 0.48 -0.16
CA ARG A 29 1.58 -0.82 -0.26
C ARG A 29 2.56 -0.91 -1.43
N THR A 30 2.68 0.12 -2.25
CA THR A 30 3.59 0.12 -3.41
C THR A 30 5.06 0.34 -3.05
N GLY A 31 5.38 0.70 -1.80
CA GLY A 31 6.75 0.77 -1.32
C GLY A 31 7.28 -0.63 -0.97
N GLY A 32 8.40 -1.04 -1.58
CA GLY A 32 9.06 -2.31 -1.25
C GLY A 32 9.32 -2.47 0.25
N ARG A 33 9.39 -3.72 0.73
CA ARG A 33 9.56 -4.02 2.16
C ARG A 33 10.90 -3.46 2.63
N ARG A 34 10.85 -2.54 3.58
CA ARG A 34 12.05 -1.97 4.19
C ARG A 34 12.48 -2.81 5.38
N ILE A 35 13.71 -3.30 5.35
CA ILE A 35 14.28 -4.17 6.37
C ILE A 35 15.58 -3.54 6.87
N LEU A 36 15.68 -3.30 8.19
CA LEU A 36 16.95 -2.97 8.81
C LEU A 36 17.84 -4.20 8.77
N THR A 37 18.88 -4.13 7.95
CA THR A 37 19.83 -5.21 7.76
C THR A 37 21.16 -4.79 8.36
N LEU A 38 21.74 -5.67 9.17
CA LEU A 38 23.08 -5.48 9.69
C LEU A 38 24.09 -5.99 8.66
N VAL A 39 24.95 -5.11 8.16
CA VAL A 39 25.94 -5.43 7.12
C VAL A 39 27.34 -5.02 7.59
N TYR A 40 28.33 -5.87 7.36
CA TYR A 40 29.72 -5.52 7.64
C TYR A 40 30.25 -4.52 6.61
N ASN A 41 30.68 -3.34 7.06
CA ASN A 41 31.30 -2.34 6.21
C ASN A 41 32.83 -2.48 6.27
N LYS A 42 33.43 -3.03 5.21
CA LYS A 42 34.88 -3.24 5.10
C LYS A 42 35.70 -1.94 5.14
N SER A 43 35.19 -0.83 4.59
CA SER A 43 35.96 0.43 4.60
C SER A 43 36.01 1.08 5.99
N MET A 44 35.01 0.81 6.82
CA MET A 44 34.93 1.31 8.20
C MET A 44 35.35 0.26 9.24
N GLY A 45 35.59 -0.99 8.83
CA GLY A 45 35.93 -2.09 9.72
C GLY A 45 34.85 -2.49 10.74
N MET A 46 33.58 -2.10 10.55
CA MET A 46 32.50 -2.29 11.54
C MET A 46 31.16 -2.72 10.94
N MET A 47 30.26 -3.24 11.77
CA MET A 47 28.87 -3.55 11.40
C MET A 47 28.01 -2.28 11.33
N ARG A 48 27.19 -2.17 10.29
CA ARG A 48 26.25 -1.05 10.08
C ARG A 48 24.84 -1.57 9.96
N ALA A 49 23.90 -0.95 10.69
CA ALA A 49 22.48 -1.13 10.44
C ALA A 49 22.06 -0.20 9.29
N ILE A 50 21.65 -0.79 8.16
CA ILE A 50 21.20 -0.05 6.99
C ILE A 50 19.76 -0.41 6.65
N GLU A 51 18.99 0.57 6.21
CA GLU A 51 17.65 0.34 5.66
C GLU A 51 17.79 -0.23 4.25
N ARG A 52 17.35 -1.47 4.06
CA ARG A 52 17.36 -2.15 2.75
C ARG A 52 15.94 -2.24 2.21
N ILE A 53 15.74 -1.77 0.98
CA ILE A 53 14.50 -1.95 0.24
C ILE A 53 14.56 -3.31 -0.47
N VAL A 54 13.57 -4.16 -0.22
CA VAL A 54 13.39 -5.46 -0.88
C VAL A 54 12.11 -5.39 -1.72
N HIS A 55 12.22 -5.74 -3.00
CA HIS A 55 11.10 -5.77 -3.96
C HIS A 55 10.51 -7.17 -4.03
#